data_AF-A0A6L6YHU8-F1
#
_entry.id   AF-A0A6L6YHU8-F1
#
_cell.length_a   1.000
_cell.length_b   1.000
_cell.length_c   1.000
_cell.angle_alpha   90.00
_cell.angle_beta   90.00
_cell.angle_gamma   90.00
#
_symmetry.space_group_name_H-M   'P 1'
#
loop_
_entity.id
_entity.type
_entity.pdbx_description
1 polymer ?
#
loop_
_entity_poly.entity_id
_entity_poly.type
_entity_poly.pdbx_seq_one_letter_code
_entity_poly.pdbx_strand_id
1 'polypeptide(L)'
;MTKKNTTAPEIESLEEDEVDFVRAELPKMVKIGYQYYEVKKISDGEHFLKNMDGEVFGMTDYKRATIYIDDQVNEVDEANTLLHEILHAVHFNHGYGYKNAQPEWTDENFVTSGANGLCQVFQDNPELVGYLMINLHAIDANSLKLYSDNKSVQ
;
A
#
# COMPACT_ATOMS: atom_id res chain seq x y z
N MET A 1 18.93 69.77 -1.98
CA MET A 1 18.92 68.71 -3.01
C MET A 1 19.17 67.37 -2.34
N THR A 2 18.17 66.52 -2.46
CA THR A 2 17.94 65.19 -1.92
C THR A 2 18.96 64.17 -2.40
N LYS A 3 19.48 63.33 -1.51
CA LYS A 3 19.81 61.92 -1.81
C LYS A 3 19.47 61.07 -0.59
N LYS A 4 18.24 60.54 -0.56
CA LYS A 4 17.89 59.36 0.24
C LYS A 4 18.54 58.17 -0.47
N ASN A 5 19.40 57.44 0.23
CA ASN A 5 19.86 56.14 -0.23
C ASN A 5 18.67 55.18 -0.16
N THR A 6 18.26 54.71 -1.33
CA THR A 6 17.21 53.73 -1.54
C THR A 6 17.67 52.38 -0.99
N THR A 7 16.92 51.86 -0.03
CA THR A 7 17.03 50.51 0.50
C THR A 7 16.85 49.48 -0.62
N ALA A 8 17.62 48.38 -0.56
CA ALA A 8 17.43 47.21 -1.41
C ALA A 8 15.98 46.67 -1.24
N PRO A 9 15.37 46.11 -2.29
CA PRO A 9 14.06 45.48 -2.17
C PRO A 9 14.17 44.28 -1.21
N GLU A 10 13.27 44.23 -0.23
CA GLU A 10 13.07 43.05 0.61
C GLU A 10 12.76 41.87 -0.30
N ILE A 11 13.57 40.81 -0.18
CA ILE A 11 13.27 39.52 -0.79
C ILE A 11 12.24 38.88 0.12
N GLU A 12 10.97 39.03 -0.23
CA GLU A 12 9.89 38.21 0.27
C GLU A 12 10.01 36.85 -0.45
N SER A 13 10.86 35.95 0.07
CA SER A 13 11.03 34.61 -0.51
C SER A 13 10.20 33.59 0.27
N LEU A 14 9.02 33.35 -0.29
CA LEU A 14 8.28 32.09 -0.40
C LEU A 14 8.18 31.26 0.88
N GLU A 15 6.99 31.32 1.48
CA GLU A 15 6.51 30.34 2.45
C GLU A 15 6.76 28.92 1.90
N GLU A 16 7.32 28.05 2.73
CA GLU A 16 7.52 26.63 2.41
C GLU A 16 6.16 26.06 1.99
N ASP A 17 5.99 25.85 0.68
CA ASP A 17 4.78 25.27 0.09
C ASP A 17 4.39 24.04 0.93
N GLU A 18 3.19 24.08 1.52
CA GLU A 18 2.54 22.91 2.09
C GLU A 18 2.47 21.86 0.98
N VAL A 19 3.37 20.88 1.02
CA VAL A 19 3.41 19.82 0.02
C VAL A 19 2.20 18.94 0.30
N ASP A 20 1.09 19.23 -0.39
CA ASP A 20 -0.10 18.39 -0.38
C ASP A 20 0.27 17.04 -1.01
N PHE A 21 0.56 16.06 -0.16
CA PHE A 21 0.72 14.68 -0.57
C PHE A 21 -0.63 14.13 -0.98
N VAL A 22 -0.74 13.63 -2.21
CA VAL A 22 -1.95 12.93 -2.62
C VAL A 22 -1.94 11.55 -1.99
N ARG A 23 -3.06 11.18 -1.38
CA ARG A 23 -3.25 9.89 -0.72
C ARG A 23 -4.49 9.21 -1.29
N ALA A 24 -4.38 7.90 -1.52
CA ALA A 24 -5.51 7.09 -1.94
C ALA A 24 -6.11 6.37 -0.74
N GLU A 25 -7.44 6.22 -0.74
CA GLU A 25 -8.14 5.47 0.30
C GLU A 25 -7.82 3.98 0.24
N LEU A 26 -7.70 3.35 1.41
CA LEU A 26 -7.52 1.90 1.55
C LEU A 26 -8.68 1.16 0.83
N PRO A 27 -8.39 0.24 -0.10
CA PRO A 27 -9.43 -0.51 -0.78
C PRO A 27 -10.17 -1.38 0.22
N LYS A 28 -11.51 -1.40 0.17
CA LYS A 28 -12.35 -2.17 1.11
C LYS A 28 -12.44 -3.65 0.77
N MET A 29 -12.17 -4.01 -0.48
CA MET A 29 -12.28 -5.35 -1.02
C MET A 29 -11.14 -5.59 -2.01
N VAL A 30 -10.54 -6.79 -1.99
CA VAL A 30 -9.54 -7.22 -2.96
C VAL A 30 -9.87 -8.64 -3.44
N LYS A 31 -9.93 -8.85 -4.75
CA LYS A 31 -10.09 -10.15 -5.37
C LYS A 31 -8.74 -10.86 -5.52
N ILE A 32 -8.61 -12.04 -4.91
CA ILE A 32 -7.39 -12.84 -4.92
C ILE A 32 -7.76 -14.26 -5.34
N GLY A 33 -7.29 -14.67 -6.52
CA GLY A 33 -7.72 -15.92 -7.15
C GLY A 33 -9.24 -16.00 -7.30
N TYR A 34 -9.84 -17.03 -6.71
CA TYR A 34 -11.28 -17.27 -6.75
C TYR A 34 -12.08 -16.53 -5.66
N GLN A 35 -11.40 -15.90 -4.69
CA GLN A 35 -12.02 -15.38 -3.47
C GLN A 35 -11.91 -13.85 -3.38
N TYR A 36 -12.90 -13.22 -2.77
CA TYR A 36 -12.87 -11.80 -2.41
C TYR A 36 -12.53 -11.66 -0.93
N TYR A 37 -11.56 -10.82 -0.62
CA TYR A 37 -11.12 -10.50 0.74
C TYR A 37 -11.60 -9.11 1.13
N GLU A 38 -12.26 -9.00 2.29
CA GLU A 38 -12.59 -7.72 2.90
C GLU A 38 -11.36 -7.15 3.60
N VAL A 39 -11.07 -5.86 3.42
CA VAL A 39 -9.93 -5.20 4.08
C VAL A 39 -10.47 -4.32 5.21
N LYS A 40 -9.91 -4.48 6.41
CA LYS A 40 -10.33 -3.76 7.61
C LYS A 40 -9.13 -3.18 8.34
N LYS A 41 -9.28 -1.93 8.78
CA LYS A 41 -8.48 -1.38 9.86
C LYS A 41 -9.01 -1.91 11.19
N ILE A 42 -8.11 -2.33 12.06
CA ILE A 42 -8.44 -2.71 13.44
C ILE A 42 -7.61 -1.88 14.40
N SER A 43 -8.29 -1.44 15.46
CA SER A 43 -7.67 -0.69 16.54
C SER A 43 -7.19 -1.61 17.64
N ASP A 44 -6.14 -1.18 18.32
CA ASP A 44 -5.49 -1.77 19.48
C ASP A 44 -6.38 -2.51 20.50
N GLY A 45 -7.65 -2.11 20.64
CA GLY A 45 -8.63 -2.69 21.57
C GLY A 45 -9.30 -3.98 21.09
N GLU A 46 -9.19 -4.34 19.82
CA GLU A 46 -9.84 -5.52 19.20
C GLU A 46 -8.87 -6.71 18.98
N HIS A 47 -7.61 -6.56 19.43
CA HIS A 47 -6.47 -7.30 18.90
C HIS A 47 -6.37 -8.77 19.35
N PHE A 48 -6.71 -9.68 18.44
CA PHE A 48 -6.05 -10.99 18.36
C PHE A 48 -4.60 -10.86 17.86
N LEU A 49 -4.23 -9.75 17.19
CA LEU A 49 -2.84 -9.47 16.75
C LEU A 49 -1.87 -9.31 17.93
N LYS A 50 -2.32 -8.78 19.08
CA LYS A 50 -1.51 -8.60 20.30
C LYS A 50 -1.08 -9.91 20.95
N ASN A 51 -1.77 -11.01 20.63
CA ASN A 51 -1.42 -12.34 21.14
C ASN A 51 -0.38 -13.04 20.24
N MET A 52 0.05 -12.39 19.16
CA MET A 52 1.18 -12.86 18.34
C MET A 52 2.45 -12.15 18.82
N ASP A 53 3.50 -12.93 19.09
CA ASP A 53 4.81 -12.39 19.49
C ASP A 53 5.39 -11.56 18.33
N GLY A 54 5.42 -10.22 18.46
CA GLY A 54 6.06 -9.30 17.50
C GLY A 54 5.26 -8.03 17.19
N GLU A 55 5.87 -7.11 16.44
CA GLU A 55 5.21 -5.94 15.82
C GLU A 55 4.39 -6.41 14.61
N VAL A 56 3.19 -6.94 14.84
CA VAL A 56 2.30 -7.43 13.78
C VAL A 56 1.44 -6.29 13.25
N PHE A 57 1.79 -5.79 12.06
CA PHE A 57 1.08 -4.70 11.39
C PHE A 57 -0.18 -5.15 10.62
N GLY A 58 -0.32 -6.45 10.35
CA GLY A 58 -1.47 -6.99 9.64
C GLY A 58 -1.64 -8.50 9.80
N MET A 59 -2.78 -9.02 9.34
CA MET A 59 -3.05 -10.46 9.30
C MET A 59 -4.13 -10.80 8.28
N THR A 60 -3.90 -11.89 7.55
CA THR A 60 -4.88 -12.52 6.67
C THR A 60 -5.64 -13.65 7.40
N ASP A 61 -6.94 -13.47 7.61
CA ASP A 61 -7.86 -14.53 8.03
C ASP A 61 -8.45 -15.22 6.79
N TYR A 62 -7.85 -16.34 6.40
CA TYR A 62 -8.29 -17.14 5.25
C TYR A 62 -9.70 -17.72 5.41
N LYS A 63 -10.14 -17.98 6.65
CA LYS A 63 -11.45 -18.60 6.91
C LYS A 63 -12.57 -17.58 6.74
N ARG A 64 -12.32 -16.34 7.15
CA ARG A 64 -13.27 -15.22 7.01
C ARG A 64 -13.11 -14.46 5.69
N ALA A 65 -12.05 -14.75 4.94
CA ALA A 65 -11.61 -13.96 3.80
C ALA A 65 -11.53 -12.47 4.17
N THR A 66 -10.73 -12.18 5.20
CA THR A 66 -10.54 -10.82 5.71
C THR A 66 -9.06 -10.53 5.88
N ILE A 67 -8.61 -9.38 5.40
CA ILE A 67 -7.29 -8.82 5.65
C ILE A 67 -7.47 -7.73 6.70
N TYR A 68 -6.76 -7.88 7.81
CA TYR A 68 -6.71 -6.90 8.87
C TYR A 68 -5.41 -6.12 8.79
N ILE A 69 -5.50 -4.81 8.94
CA ILE A 69 -4.35 -3.90 9.04
C ILE A 69 -4.50 -3.11 10.35
N ASP A 70 -3.39 -2.94 11.07
CA ASP A 70 -3.35 -2.11 12.26
C ASP A 70 -3.69 -0.64 11.89
N ASP A 71 -4.50 0.04 12.68
CA ASP A 71 -4.88 1.43 12.41
C ASP A 71 -3.83 2.47 12.85
N GLN A 72 -2.76 2.03 13.51
CA GLN A 72 -1.67 2.88 14.03
C GLN A 72 -0.42 2.90 13.14
N VAL A 73 -0.38 2.14 12.05
CA VAL A 73 0.75 2.19 11.12
C VAL A 73 0.68 3.43 10.22
N ASN A 74 1.85 3.94 9.85
CA ASN A 74 1.91 5.03 8.86
C ASN A 74 1.50 4.51 7.47
N GLU A 75 1.27 5.41 6.54
CA GLU A 75 0.64 5.09 5.25
C GLU A 75 1.52 4.23 4.33
N VAL A 76 2.84 4.40 4.40
CA VAL A 76 3.79 3.59 3.63
C VAL A 76 3.80 2.16 4.17
N ASP A 77 3.84 2.02 5.49
CA ASP A 77 3.78 0.73 6.17
C ASP A 77 2.42 0.08 5.98
N GLU A 78 1.33 0.84 5.95
CA GLU A 78 -0.02 0.34 5.64
C GLU A 78 -0.07 -0.28 4.24
N ALA A 79 0.42 0.44 3.23
CA ALA A 79 0.41 -0.03 1.85
C ALA A 79 1.31 -1.26 1.67
N ASN A 80 2.49 -1.25 2.29
CA ASN A 80 3.39 -2.40 2.28
C ASN A 80 2.78 -3.61 3.01
N THR A 81 2.13 -3.38 4.15
CA THR A 81 1.45 -4.43 4.92
C THR A 81 0.29 -5.03 4.14
N LEU A 82 -0.52 -4.22 3.47
CA LEU A 82 -1.58 -4.73 2.61
C LEU A 82 -1.02 -5.63 1.49
N LEU A 83 0.07 -5.21 0.82
CA LEU A 83 0.71 -6.02 -0.21
C LEU A 83 1.27 -7.34 0.37
N HIS A 84 1.85 -7.28 1.57
CA HIS A 84 2.35 -8.45 2.30
C HIS A 84 1.23 -9.47 2.59
N GLU A 85 0.10 -9.00 3.12
CA GLU A 85 -1.05 -9.86 3.43
C GLU A 85 -1.70 -10.43 2.16
N ILE A 86 -1.72 -9.67 1.08
CA ILE A 86 -2.15 -10.18 -0.24
C ILE A 86 -1.25 -11.32 -0.71
N LEU A 87 0.08 -11.21 -0.52
CA LEU A 87 1.01 -12.29 -0.85
C LEU A 87 0.76 -13.54 -0.01
N HIS A 88 0.46 -13.38 1.28
CA HIS A 88 0.02 -14.48 2.14
C HIS A 88 -1.23 -15.18 1.57
N ALA A 89 -2.26 -14.41 1.17
CA ALA A 89 -3.46 -14.95 0.55
C ALA A 89 -3.19 -15.64 -0.81
N VAL A 90 -2.33 -15.06 -1.65
CA VAL A 90 -1.92 -15.65 -2.94
C VAL A 90 -1.29 -17.02 -2.71
N HIS A 91 -0.30 -17.11 -1.84
CA HIS A 91 0.38 -18.36 -1.55
C HIS A 91 -0.54 -19.38 -0.91
N PHE A 92 -1.41 -18.97 0.02
CA PHE A 92 -2.42 -19.84 0.60
C PHE A 92 -3.35 -20.46 -0.46
N ASN A 93 -3.86 -19.65 -1.39
CA ASN A 93 -4.76 -20.11 -2.45
C ASN A 93 -4.09 -21.09 -3.43
N HIS A 94 -2.78 -21.00 -3.60
CA HIS A 94 -1.99 -21.95 -4.38
C HIS A 94 -1.52 -23.17 -3.57
N GLY A 95 -1.95 -23.31 -2.32
CA GLY A 95 -1.64 -24.45 -1.45
C GLY A 95 -0.37 -24.31 -0.61
N TYR A 96 0.31 -23.15 -0.65
CA TYR A 96 1.58 -22.88 0.05
C TYR A 96 1.41 -22.37 1.50
N GLY A 97 0.23 -22.53 2.12
CA GLY A 97 -0.08 -21.97 3.45
C GLY A 97 -0.23 -22.96 4.61
N TYR A 98 -0.12 -24.27 4.37
CA TYR A 98 -0.28 -25.28 5.42
C TYR A 98 1.07 -25.71 6.00
N LYS A 99 1.17 -25.78 7.35
CA LYS A 99 2.36 -26.12 8.17
C LYS A 99 3.11 -27.42 7.79
N ASN A 100 2.61 -28.20 6.83
CA ASN A 100 3.14 -29.51 6.44
C ASN A 100 3.52 -29.64 4.96
N ALA A 101 3.53 -28.57 4.14
CA ALA A 101 3.82 -28.69 2.70
C ALA A 101 5.34 -28.80 2.36
N GLN A 102 6.09 -29.41 3.28
CA GLN A 102 7.54 -29.36 3.46
C GLN A 102 8.41 -30.33 2.63
N PRO A 103 7.99 -30.88 1.47
CA PRO A 103 8.98 -31.38 0.50
C PRO A 103 9.03 -30.65 -0.85
N GLU A 104 7.99 -29.90 -1.23
CA GLU A 104 7.81 -29.38 -2.61
C GLU A 104 7.91 -27.84 -2.71
N TRP A 105 8.18 -27.19 -1.58
CA TRP A 105 8.47 -25.76 -1.48
C TRP A 105 9.88 -25.50 -1.96
N THR A 106 10.07 -25.48 -3.28
CA THR A 106 11.26 -24.88 -3.87
C THR A 106 11.09 -23.37 -3.87
N ASP A 107 12.20 -22.64 -3.71
CA ASP A 107 12.23 -21.17 -3.84
C ASP A 107 11.53 -20.72 -5.15
N GLU A 108 11.74 -21.48 -6.23
CA GLU A 108 11.17 -21.17 -7.54
C GLU A 108 9.65 -21.31 -7.60
N ASN A 109 9.08 -22.35 -6.98
CA ASN A 109 7.62 -22.56 -6.95
C ASN A 109 6.94 -21.45 -6.14
N PHE A 110 7.55 -21.06 -5.02
CA PHE A 110 7.07 -19.96 -4.19
C PHE A 110 7.10 -18.63 -4.97
N VAL A 111 8.25 -18.30 -5.57
CA VAL A 111 8.41 -17.09 -6.38
C VAL A 111 7.45 -17.06 -7.56
N THR A 112 7.32 -18.18 -8.29
CA THR A 112 6.39 -18.29 -9.44
C THR A 112 4.94 -18.10 -9.02
N SER A 113 4.52 -18.70 -7.90
CA SER A 113 3.18 -18.51 -7.35
C SER A 113 2.92 -17.04 -6.98
N GLY A 114 3.90 -16.40 -6.35
CA GLY A 114 3.81 -14.99 -5.94
C GLY A 114 3.70 -14.07 -7.14
N ALA A 115 4.60 -14.24 -8.13
CA ALA A 115 4.61 -13.43 -9.34
C ALA A 115 3.32 -13.58 -10.15
N ASN A 116 2.88 -14.81 -10.42
CA ASN A 116 1.66 -15.05 -11.19
C ASN A 116 0.40 -14.59 -10.44
N GLY A 117 0.34 -14.84 -9.13
CA GLY A 117 -0.79 -14.41 -8.31
C GLY A 117 -0.89 -12.90 -8.19
N LEU A 118 0.24 -12.20 -8.00
CA LEU A 118 0.24 -10.73 -7.99
C LEU A 118 -0.17 -10.15 -9.35
N CYS A 119 0.29 -10.73 -10.46
CA CYS A 119 -0.18 -10.34 -11.79
C CYS A 119 -1.71 -10.44 -11.90
N GLN A 120 -2.31 -11.55 -11.43
CA GLN A 120 -3.76 -11.70 -11.41
C GLN A 120 -4.44 -10.68 -10.49
N VAL A 121 -3.93 -10.48 -9.27
CA VAL A 121 -4.48 -9.50 -8.31
C VAL A 121 -4.46 -8.09 -8.91
N PHE A 122 -3.36 -7.68 -9.55
CA PHE A 122 -3.25 -6.35 -10.15
C PHE A 122 -4.15 -6.17 -11.38
N GLN A 123 -4.36 -7.23 -12.16
CA GLN A 123 -5.31 -7.20 -13.28
C GLN A 123 -6.76 -7.09 -12.80
N ASP A 124 -7.11 -7.80 -11.73
CA ASP A 124 -8.47 -7.85 -11.21
C ASP A 124 -8.83 -6.65 -10.30
N ASN A 125 -7.84 -5.95 -9.74
CA ASN A 125 -8.01 -4.85 -8.79
C ASN A 125 -7.15 -3.63 -9.21
N PRO A 126 -7.45 -2.96 -10.33
CA PRO A 126 -6.65 -1.83 -10.81
C PRO A 126 -6.58 -0.65 -9.81
N GLU A 127 -7.59 -0.48 -8.96
CA GLU A 127 -7.61 0.52 -7.90
C GLU A 127 -6.59 0.24 -6.79
N LEU A 128 -6.32 -1.03 -6.49
CA LEU A 128 -5.26 -1.42 -5.55
C LEU A 128 -3.89 -0.97 -6.08
N VAL A 129 -3.64 -1.11 -7.38
CA VAL A 129 -2.38 -0.66 -7.99
C VAL A 129 -2.22 0.85 -7.84
N GLY A 130 -3.29 1.61 -8.07
CA GLY A 130 -3.31 3.05 -7.83
C GLY A 130 -3.00 3.39 -6.38
N TYR A 131 -3.65 2.71 -5.43
CA TYR A 131 -3.42 2.88 -4.01
C TYR A 131 -1.95 2.60 -3.61
N LEU A 132 -1.37 1.49 -4.07
CA LEU A 132 0.02 1.12 -3.79
C LEU A 132 0.99 2.15 -4.36
N MET A 133 0.79 2.58 -5.61
CA MET A 133 1.66 3.55 -6.25
C MET A 133 1.66 4.91 -5.54
N ILE A 134 0.49 5.36 -5.07
CA ILE A 134 0.34 6.64 -4.38
C ILE A 134 0.94 6.58 -2.97
N ASN A 135 0.59 5.55 -2.19
CA ASN A 135 0.93 5.48 -0.78
C ASN A 135 2.34 4.91 -0.51
N LEU A 136 2.94 4.10 -1.41
CA LEU A 136 4.34 3.66 -1.25
C LEU A 136 5.37 4.72 -1.65
N HIS A 137 5.06 5.55 -2.64
CA HIS A 137 5.98 6.59 -3.10
C HIS A 137 5.84 7.91 -2.33
N ALA A 138 4.77 8.08 -1.53
CA ALA A 138 4.38 9.38 -0.97
C ALA A 138 4.40 10.47 -2.06
N ILE A 139 3.68 10.23 -3.15
CA ILE A 139 3.70 11.11 -4.33
C ILE A 139 3.08 12.46 -3.96
N ASP A 140 3.83 13.55 -4.15
CA ASP A 140 3.26 14.90 -4.07
C ASP A 140 2.25 15.16 -5.20
N ALA A 141 1.32 16.09 -4.99
CA ALA A 141 0.27 16.39 -5.96
C ALA A 141 0.79 16.76 -7.37
N ASN A 142 1.99 17.32 -7.47
CA ASN A 142 2.60 17.70 -8.75
C ASN A 142 3.06 16.48 -9.56
N SER A 143 3.61 15.47 -8.88
CA SER A 143 4.10 14.24 -9.49
C SER A 143 2.95 13.35 -9.98
N LEU A 144 1.78 13.39 -9.32
CA LEU A 144 0.59 12.67 -9.78
C LEU A 144 0.01 13.25 -11.07
N LYS A 145 0.00 14.59 -11.19
CA LYS A 145 -0.49 15.30 -12.39
C LYS A 145 0.31 14.95 -13.64
N LEU A 146 1.63 14.84 -13.51
CA LEU A 146 2.51 14.37 -14.58
C LEU A 146 2.19 12.93 -15.02
N TYR A 147 1.76 12.07 -14.10
CA TYR A 147 1.37 10.69 -14.40
C TYR A 147 0.01 10.61 -15.09
N SER A 148 -0.97 11.43 -14.67
CA SER A 148 -2.29 11.49 -15.31
C SER A 148 -2.22 12.07 -16.72
N ASP A 149 -1.41 13.11 -16.92
CA ASP A 149 -1.32 13.81 -18.20
C ASP A 149 -0.68 12.93 -19.28
N ASN A 150 0.26 12.05 -18.91
CA ASN A 150 0.88 11.08 -19.82
C ASN A 150 -0.04 9.93 -20.24
N LYS A 151 -1.10 9.61 -19.48
CA LYS A 151 -2.12 8.62 -19.91
C LYS A 151 -3.08 9.17 -20.97
N SER A 152 -3.14 10.49 -21.17
CA SER A 152 -4.01 11.14 -22.16
C SER A 152 -3.46 11.10 -23.59
N VAL A 153 -2.25 10.57 -23.79
CA VAL A 153 -1.48 10.68 -25.05
C VAL A 153 -1.21 9.31 -25.69
N GLN A 154 -1.84 8.23 -25.22
CA GLN A 154 -1.78 6.90 -25.85
C GLN A 154 -3.13 6.43 -26.37
#